data_AF-A0A1W6UUT1-F1
#
_entry.id   AF-A0A1W6UUT1-F1
#
_cell.length_a   1.000
_cell.length_b   1.000
_cell.length_c   1.000
_cell.angle_alpha   90.00
_cell.angle_beta   90.00
_cell.angle_gamma   90.00
#
_symmetry.space_group_name_H-M   'P 1'
#
loop_
_entity.id
_entity.type
_entity.pdbx_description
1 polymer ?
#
loop_
_entity_poly.entity_id
_entity_poly.type
_entity_poly.pdbx_seq_one_letter_code
_entity_poly.pdbx_strand_id
1 'polypeptide(L)'
;MQQTKQREQVIEDAHLRIGNIHTKEWLTNSSLDASSIQIMLEKFSDEMHIFRAIRDFTPEEVFELNPKIISTYSMIISEIRHPMHSLKLNDDELNLAFEKLCNMTRKFSSGTKLANSLLVALKGTEEEKEFVREVTYERESAPHYKESVLKISQIANYYRQKEIGNVL
;
A
#
# COMPACT_ATOMS: atom_id res chain seq x y z
N MET A 1 13.73 27.39 -20.78
CA MET A 1 13.13 26.84 -22.03
C MET A 1 13.66 25.46 -22.41
N GLN A 2 14.99 25.21 -22.46
CA GLN A 2 15.51 23.87 -22.79
C GLN A 2 15.15 22.80 -21.74
N GLN A 3 15.26 23.11 -20.44
CA GLN A 3 14.94 22.16 -19.36
C GLN A 3 13.46 21.73 -19.35
N THR A 4 12.53 22.64 -19.66
CA THR A 4 11.09 22.34 -19.75
C THR A 4 10.79 21.34 -20.86
N LYS A 5 11.39 21.52 -22.05
CA LYS A 5 11.23 20.60 -23.18
C LYS A 5 11.82 19.22 -22.89
N GLN A 6 12.95 19.16 -22.19
CA GLN A 6 13.58 17.90 -21.81
C GLN A 6 12.72 17.12 -20.80
N ARG A 7 12.11 17.82 -19.84
CA ARG A 7 11.21 17.19 -18.86
C ARG A 7 9.95 16.64 -19.51
N GLU A 8 9.33 17.40 -20.42
CA GLU A 8 8.15 16.93 -21.17
C GLU A 8 8.44 15.67 -21.98
N GLN A 9 9.61 15.59 -22.62
CA GLN A 9 10.03 14.41 -23.37
C GLN A 9 10.16 13.18 -22.47
N VAL A 10 10.81 13.32 -21.31
CA VAL A 10 10.96 12.22 -20.34
C VAL A 10 9.60 11.75 -19.80
N ILE A 11 8.65 12.67 -19.58
CA ILE A 11 7.29 12.32 -19.16
C ILE A 11 6.56 11.52 -20.25
N GLU A 12 6.72 11.90 -21.52
CA GLU A 12 6.12 11.17 -22.63
C GLU A 12 6.69 9.75 -22.73
N ASP A 13 8.01 9.61 -22.64
CA ASP A 13 8.69 8.31 -22.64
C ASP A 13 8.25 7.44 -21.46
N ALA A 14 8.11 8.03 -20.27
CA ALA A 14 7.60 7.37 -19.07
C ALA A 14 6.15 6.87 -19.26
N HIS A 15 5.30 7.70 -19.85
CA HIS A 15 3.91 7.36 -20.13
C HIS A 15 3.80 6.17 -21.08
N LEU A 16 4.59 6.15 -22.16
CA LEU A 16 4.65 5.04 -23.11
C LEU A 16 5.14 3.75 -22.44
N ARG A 17 6.13 3.85 -21.56
CA ARG A 17 6.71 2.70 -20.85
C ARG A 17 5.77 2.10 -19.79
N ILE A 18 5.08 2.93 -19.02
CA ILE A 18 4.16 2.49 -17.96
C ILE A 18 2.80 2.04 -18.54
N GLY A 19 2.35 2.65 -19.65
CA GLY A 19 1.11 2.27 -20.34
C GLY A 19 -0.18 2.59 -19.56
N ASN A 20 -0.13 3.48 -18.57
CA ASN A 20 -1.29 3.94 -17.80
C ASN A 20 -1.72 5.35 -18.26
N ILE A 21 -3.02 5.52 -18.53
CA ILE A 21 -3.63 6.76 -19.08
C ILE A 21 -3.35 7.99 -18.21
N HIS A 22 -3.16 7.79 -16.90
CA HIS A 22 -2.97 8.88 -15.93
C HIS A 22 -1.49 9.21 -15.66
N THR A 23 -0.54 8.43 -16.20
CA THR A 23 0.91 8.61 -15.92
C THR A 23 1.41 10.00 -16.30
N LYS A 24 0.95 10.51 -17.46
CA LYS A 24 1.36 11.81 -17.97
C LYS A 24 0.89 12.94 -17.06
N GLU A 25 -0.37 12.93 -16.66
CA GLU A 25 -0.94 13.90 -15.72
C GLU A 25 -0.27 13.83 -14.35
N TRP A 26 -0.09 12.60 -13.84
CA TRP A 26 0.56 12.31 -12.55
C TRP A 26 1.98 12.90 -12.48
N LEU A 27 2.82 12.66 -13.50
CA LEU A 27 4.18 13.22 -13.54
C LEU A 27 4.20 14.71 -13.88
N THR A 28 3.27 15.20 -14.71
CA THR A 28 3.19 16.62 -15.06
C THR A 28 2.96 17.48 -13.82
N ASN A 29 2.10 17.01 -12.90
CA ASN A 29 1.78 17.68 -11.65
C ASN A 29 2.82 17.48 -10.53
N SER A 30 3.90 16.73 -10.79
CA SER A 30 5.00 16.54 -9.84
C SER A 30 5.98 17.70 -9.85
N SER A 31 6.76 17.80 -8.76
CA SER A 31 7.92 18.67 -8.63
C SER A 31 9.23 18.04 -9.12
N LEU A 32 9.22 16.74 -9.43
CA LEU A 32 10.41 16.00 -9.87
C LEU A 32 10.96 16.57 -11.18
N ASP A 33 12.29 16.70 -11.24
CA ASP A 33 13.01 17.05 -12.46
C ASP A 33 13.18 15.84 -13.41
N ALA A 34 13.68 16.10 -14.62
CA ALA A 34 13.82 15.07 -15.64
C ALA A 34 14.73 13.91 -15.21
N SER A 35 15.81 14.21 -14.48
CA SER A 35 16.76 13.20 -13.98
C SER A 35 16.14 12.33 -12.89
N SER A 36 15.40 12.93 -11.96
CA SER A 36 14.71 12.21 -10.88
C SER A 36 13.64 11.28 -11.42
N ILE A 37 12.90 11.70 -12.46
CA ILE A 37 11.92 10.85 -13.15
C ILE A 37 12.63 9.65 -13.80
N GLN A 38 13.77 9.85 -14.47
CA GLN A 38 14.53 8.74 -15.07
C GLN A 38 15.04 7.75 -14.02
N ILE A 39 15.65 8.24 -12.94
CA ILE A 39 16.13 7.40 -11.83
C ILE A 39 14.97 6.61 -11.22
N MET A 40 13.81 7.24 -11.02
CA MET A 40 12.61 6.56 -10.56
C MET A 40 12.23 5.42 -11.52
N LEU A 41 12.17 5.64 -12.82
CA LEU A 41 11.78 4.61 -13.78
C LEU A 41 12.77 3.44 -13.84
N GLU A 42 14.07 3.71 -13.68
CA GLU A 42 15.11 2.69 -13.61
C GLU A 42 15.00 1.87 -12.33
N LYS A 43 14.77 2.52 -11.19
CA LYS A 43 14.60 1.88 -9.88
C LYS A 43 13.45 0.86 -9.86
N PHE A 44 12.47 0.99 -10.74
CA PHE A 44 11.29 0.12 -10.84
C PHE A 44 11.19 -0.59 -12.20
N SER A 45 12.27 -0.68 -12.98
CA SER A 45 12.25 -1.27 -14.32
C SER A 45 11.78 -2.73 -14.34
N ASP A 46 12.14 -3.48 -13.29
CA ASP A 46 11.84 -4.91 -13.16
C ASP A 46 10.48 -5.15 -12.48
N GLU A 47 9.91 -4.09 -11.91
CA GLU A 47 8.67 -4.14 -11.13
C GLU A 47 7.60 -3.22 -11.74
N MET A 48 7.58 -3.10 -13.07
CA MET A 48 6.65 -2.22 -13.80
C MET A 48 5.16 -2.47 -13.50
N HIS A 49 4.82 -3.68 -13.03
CA HIS A 49 3.47 -4.04 -12.57
C HIS A 49 3.03 -3.25 -11.32
N ILE A 50 3.97 -2.76 -10.52
CA ILE A 50 3.70 -1.94 -9.33
C ILE A 50 3.12 -0.59 -9.73
N PHE A 51 3.49 -0.01 -10.89
CA PHE A 51 2.94 1.29 -11.33
C PHE A 51 1.42 1.31 -11.54
N ARG A 52 0.77 0.14 -11.63
CA ARG A 52 -0.69 0.05 -11.64
C ARG A 52 -1.29 0.27 -10.25
N ALA A 53 -0.58 -0.12 -9.19
CA ALA A 53 -0.94 0.09 -7.78
C ALA A 53 -0.42 1.43 -7.21
N ILE A 54 0.50 2.11 -7.91
CA ILE A 54 1.08 3.40 -7.51
C ILE A 54 0.09 4.57 -7.54
N ARG A 55 -1.16 4.35 -7.97
CA ARG A 55 -2.20 5.41 -8.00
C ARG A 55 -2.46 6.06 -6.64
N ASP A 56 -2.01 5.41 -5.57
CA ASP A 56 -2.15 5.84 -4.20
C ASP A 56 -0.93 6.59 -3.65
N PHE A 57 0.11 6.78 -4.46
CA PHE A 57 1.35 7.48 -4.11
C PHE A 57 1.58 8.70 -5.02
N THR A 58 2.23 9.72 -4.48
CA THR A 58 2.76 10.80 -5.33
C THR A 58 4.05 10.37 -6.03
N PRO A 59 4.43 11.00 -7.15
CA PRO A 59 5.71 10.73 -7.81
C PRO A 59 6.91 10.86 -6.87
N GLU A 60 6.90 11.87 -5.99
CA GLU A 60 7.94 12.10 -4.98
C GLU A 60 8.05 10.92 -4.01
N GLU A 61 6.92 10.42 -3.52
CA GLU A 61 6.89 9.26 -2.63
C GLU A 61 7.44 8.00 -3.33
N VAL A 62 7.13 7.81 -4.61
CA VAL A 62 7.68 6.68 -5.38
C VAL A 62 9.18 6.81 -5.58
N PHE A 63 9.66 8.03 -5.84
CA PHE A 63 11.07 8.30 -5.98
C PHE A 63 11.83 8.01 -4.68
N GLU A 64 11.31 8.46 -3.54
CA GLU A 64 11.96 8.32 -2.23
C GLU A 64 11.87 6.90 -1.65
N LEU A 65 10.71 6.24 -1.73
CA LEU A 65 10.46 4.97 -1.06
C LEU A 65 11.18 3.79 -1.71
N ASN A 66 11.56 2.80 -0.90
CA ASN A 66 12.14 1.55 -1.40
C ASN A 66 11.11 0.80 -2.26
N PRO A 67 11.47 0.24 -3.43
CA PRO A 67 10.52 -0.45 -4.30
C PRO A 67 9.77 -1.59 -3.60
N LYS A 68 10.45 -2.27 -2.67
CA LYS A 68 9.85 -3.33 -1.84
C LYS A 68 8.69 -2.84 -0.99
N ILE A 69 8.71 -1.58 -0.54
CA ILE A 69 7.63 -0.97 0.25
C ILE A 69 6.41 -0.73 -0.63
N ILE A 70 6.62 -0.23 -1.84
CA ILE A 70 5.54 0.03 -2.80
C ILE A 70 4.97 -1.29 -3.34
N SER A 71 5.84 -2.27 -3.62
CA SER A 71 5.46 -3.64 -3.96
C SER A 71 4.61 -4.25 -2.86
N THR A 72 5.06 -4.13 -1.62
CA THR A 72 4.31 -4.54 -0.44
C THR A 72 2.94 -3.90 -0.43
N TYR A 73 2.86 -2.59 -0.61
CA TYR A 73 1.59 -1.87 -0.60
C TYR A 73 0.63 -2.36 -1.68
N SER A 74 1.15 -2.60 -2.89
CA SER A 74 0.37 -3.18 -3.98
C SER A 74 -0.16 -4.58 -3.65
N MET A 75 0.59 -5.32 -2.84
CA MET A 75 0.24 -6.67 -2.39
C MET A 75 -0.64 -6.67 -1.15
N ILE A 76 -0.72 -5.60 -0.35
CA ILE A 76 -1.53 -5.53 0.87
C ILE A 76 -3.01 -5.83 0.58
N ILE A 77 -3.59 -5.25 -0.47
CA ILE A 77 -4.98 -5.55 -0.84
C ILE A 77 -5.11 -7.03 -1.22
N SER A 78 -4.11 -7.59 -1.90
CA SER A 78 -4.05 -9.00 -2.27
C SER A 78 -3.86 -9.91 -1.06
N GLU A 79 -3.06 -9.54 -0.06
CA GLU A 79 -2.80 -10.26 1.18
C GLU A 79 -4.01 -10.23 2.12
N ILE A 80 -4.72 -9.09 2.19
CA ILE A 80 -6.01 -9.02 2.88
C ILE A 80 -7.01 -9.95 2.17
N ARG A 81 -7.04 -9.92 0.83
CA ARG A 81 -7.96 -10.75 0.03
C ARG A 81 -7.62 -12.23 0.05
N HIS A 82 -6.33 -12.56 0.19
CA HIS A 82 -5.76 -13.89 0.13
C HIS A 82 -4.54 -13.92 1.08
N PRO A 83 -4.72 -14.27 2.36
CA PRO A 83 -3.67 -14.25 3.41
C PRO A 83 -2.61 -15.36 3.26
N MET A 84 -2.13 -15.57 2.03
CA MET A 84 -1.20 -16.62 1.63
C MET A 84 0.13 -16.03 1.12
N HIS A 85 0.24 -14.71 0.99
CA HIS A 85 1.25 -14.07 0.14
C HIS A 85 2.59 -13.80 0.82
N SER A 86 2.82 -14.31 2.04
CA SER A 86 4.16 -14.36 2.65
C SER A 86 4.82 -12.99 2.80
N LEU A 87 4.05 -11.89 2.83
CA LEU A 87 4.60 -10.54 3.06
C LEU A 87 5.35 -10.52 4.40
N LYS A 88 6.65 -10.27 4.33
CA LYS A 88 7.52 -10.10 5.50
C LYS A 88 7.88 -8.63 5.60
N LEU A 89 7.09 -7.90 6.39
CA LEU A 89 7.30 -6.48 6.65
C LEU A 89 7.97 -6.31 8.00
N ASN A 90 8.92 -5.38 8.08
CA ASN A 90 9.36 -4.86 9.36
C ASN A 90 8.31 -3.87 9.93
N ASP A 91 8.50 -3.46 11.18
CA ASP A 91 7.50 -2.64 11.90
C ASP A 91 7.31 -1.25 11.28
N ASP A 92 8.38 -0.62 10.78
CA ASP A 92 8.31 0.68 10.12
C ASP A 92 7.53 0.60 8.79
N GLU A 93 7.79 -0.45 8.01
CA GLU A 93 7.08 -0.73 6.75
C GLU A 93 5.61 -1.02 6.98
N LEU A 94 5.29 -1.76 8.04
CA LEU A 94 3.92 -2.07 8.44
C LEU A 94 3.16 -0.82 8.92
N ASN A 95 3.82 0.05 9.68
CA ASN A 95 3.24 1.31 10.15
C ASN A 95 2.95 2.27 8.99
N LEU A 96 3.89 2.40 8.05
CA LEU A 96 3.69 3.22 6.86
C LEU A 96 2.54 2.69 5.99
N ALA A 97 2.49 1.37 5.80
CA ALA A 97 1.38 0.68 5.12
C ALA A 97 0.03 0.94 5.80
N PHE A 98 -0.02 0.84 7.13
CA PHE A 98 -1.19 1.12 7.93
C PHE A 98 -1.66 2.57 7.78
N GLU A 99 -0.75 3.53 7.90
CA GLU A 99 -1.05 4.96 7.77
C GLU A 99 -1.60 5.29 6.38
N LYS A 100 -0.99 4.76 5.32
CA LYS A 100 -1.41 4.96 3.93
C LYS A 100 -2.78 4.36 3.67
N LEU A 101 -3.05 3.15 4.16
CA LEU A 101 -4.37 2.54 4.09
C LEU A 101 -5.41 3.42 4.77
N CYS A 102 -5.17 3.85 6.02
CA CYS A 102 -6.06 4.74 6.75
C CYS A 102 -6.28 6.07 6.04
N ASN A 103 -5.23 6.65 5.42
CA ASN A 103 -5.31 7.92 4.70
C ASN A 103 -6.10 7.82 3.39
N MET A 104 -5.87 6.79 2.58
CA MET A 104 -6.67 6.51 1.37
C MET A 104 -8.16 6.35 1.69
N THR A 105 -8.44 5.77 2.84
CA THR A 105 -9.77 5.40 3.29
C THR A 105 -10.31 6.37 4.34
N ARG A 106 -9.70 7.54 4.55
CA ARG A 106 -10.23 8.60 5.46
C ARG A 106 -11.69 8.98 5.15
N LYS A 107 -12.20 8.62 3.98
CA LYS A 107 -13.61 8.75 3.57
C LYS A 107 -14.53 7.59 3.98
N PHE A 108 -14.03 6.53 4.59
CA PHE A 108 -14.77 5.30 4.86
C PHE A 108 -14.37 4.63 6.20
N SER A 109 -15.37 4.18 6.97
CA SER A 109 -15.19 3.32 8.15
C SER A 109 -14.44 2.01 7.85
N SER A 110 -14.32 1.64 6.57
CA SER A 110 -13.58 0.48 6.08
C SER A 110 -12.06 0.62 6.21
N GLY A 111 -11.53 1.81 6.41
CA GLY A 111 -10.09 2.06 6.51
C GLY A 111 -9.40 1.41 7.68
N THR A 112 -9.89 1.73 8.87
CA THR A 112 -9.46 1.12 10.12
C THR A 112 -9.68 -0.39 10.11
N LYS A 113 -10.77 -0.86 9.47
CA LYS A 113 -11.04 -2.29 9.28
C LYS A 113 -9.94 -2.95 8.45
N LEU A 114 -9.63 -2.43 7.27
CA LEU A 114 -8.58 -2.97 6.38
C LEU A 114 -7.20 -2.94 7.04
N ALA A 115 -6.88 -1.86 7.72
CA ALA A 115 -5.60 -1.69 8.39
C ALA A 115 -5.44 -2.65 9.58
N ASN A 116 -6.51 -2.87 10.37
CA ASN A 116 -6.52 -3.91 11.41
C ASN A 116 -6.44 -5.32 10.80
N SER A 117 -7.17 -5.59 9.71
CA SER A 117 -7.13 -6.88 9.00
C SER A 117 -5.73 -7.21 8.49
N LEU A 118 -4.99 -6.23 7.96
CA LEU A 118 -3.61 -6.41 7.55
C LEU A 118 -2.69 -6.79 8.72
N LEU A 119 -2.80 -6.07 9.84
CA LEU A 119 -1.97 -6.35 11.02
C LEU A 119 -2.19 -7.78 11.53
N VAL A 120 -3.45 -8.22 11.60
CA VAL A 120 -3.79 -9.60 12.02
C VAL A 120 -3.36 -10.63 10.96
N ALA A 121 -3.49 -10.34 9.66
CA ALA A 121 -3.05 -11.22 8.60
C ALA A 121 -1.53 -11.50 8.66
N LEU A 122 -0.73 -10.49 9.03
CA LEU A 122 0.73 -10.58 9.05
C LEU A 122 1.30 -11.11 10.37
N LYS A 123 0.76 -10.66 11.51
CA LYS A 123 1.31 -10.97 12.85
C LYS A 123 0.48 -11.99 13.63
N GLY A 124 -0.76 -12.23 13.23
CA GLY A 124 -1.67 -13.12 13.95
C GLY A 124 -1.31 -14.60 13.84
N THR A 125 -1.85 -15.41 14.75
CA THR A 125 -1.83 -16.87 14.64
C THR A 125 -2.72 -17.35 13.50
N GLU A 126 -2.62 -18.61 13.08
CA GLU A 126 -3.51 -19.15 12.04
C GLU A 126 -5.00 -19.08 12.43
N GLU A 127 -5.31 -19.23 13.71
CA GLU A 127 -6.67 -19.06 14.24
C GLU A 127 -7.14 -17.60 14.12
N GLU A 128 -6.28 -16.63 14.44
CA GLU A 128 -6.59 -15.21 14.34
C GLU A 128 -6.75 -14.75 12.88
N LYS A 129 -5.98 -15.34 11.95
CA LYS A 129 -6.08 -15.07 10.51
C LYS A 129 -7.41 -15.56 9.92
N GLU A 130 -8.06 -16.54 10.52
CA GLU A 130 -9.36 -17.02 10.06
C GLU A 130 -10.43 -15.92 10.13
N PHE A 131 -10.41 -15.08 11.18
CA PHE A 131 -11.31 -13.92 11.27
C PHE A 131 -11.12 -12.95 10.08
N VAL A 132 -9.87 -12.78 9.61
CA VAL A 132 -9.59 -11.93 8.44
C VAL A 132 -10.16 -12.56 7.17
N ARG A 133 -10.11 -13.89 7.01
CA ARG A 133 -10.71 -14.60 5.88
C ARG A 133 -12.22 -14.46 5.87
N GLU A 134 -12.87 -14.61 7.02
CA GLU A 134 -14.33 -14.42 7.17
C GLU A 134 -14.74 -13.01 6.71
N VAL A 135 -14.07 -11.96 7.21
CA VAL A 135 -14.38 -10.56 6.83
C VAL A 135 -14.11 -10.26 5.35
N THR A 136 -13.23 -11.03 4.73
CA THR A 136 -12.80 -10.84 3.34
C THR A 136 -13.73 -11.52 2.34
N TYR A 137 -14.16 -12.75 2.65
CA TYR A 137 -14.96 -13.57 1.75
C TYR A 137 -16.47 -13.44 2.00
N GLU A 138 -16.89 -13.01 3.20
CA GLU A 138 -18.30 -12.86 3.53
C GLU A 138 -18.84 -11.48 3.18
N ARG A 139 -20.16 -11.43 2.89
CA ARG A 139 -20.89 -10.16 2.75
C ARG A 139 -21.05 -9.53 4.13
N GLU A 140 -21.11 -8.20 4.20
CA GLU A 140 -21.33 -7.47 5.47
C GLU A 140 -22.63 -7.87 6.20
N SER A 141 -23.59 -8.48 5.49
CA SER A 141 -24.83 -9.02 6.03
C SER A 141 -24.69 -10.39 6.68
N ALA A 142 -23.53 -11.03 6.63
CA ALA A 142 -23.33 -12.37 7.18
C ALA A 142 -23.40 -12.36 8.72
N PRO A 143 -23.93 -13.42 9.36
CA PRO A 143 -24.21 -13.43 10.80
C PRO A 143 -23.00 -13.17 11.69
N HIS A 144 -21.81 -13.61 11.26
CA HIS A 144 -20.57 -13.51 12.05
C HIS A 144 -19.70 -12.32 11.66
N TYR A 145 -19.98 -11.67 10.52
CA TYR A 145 -19.17 -10.57 9.98
C TYR A 145 -18.81 -9.49 11.00
N LYS A 146 -19.82 -9.00 11.73
CA LYS A 146 -19.63 -7.92 12.73
C LYS A 146 -18.79 -8.39 13.92
N GLU A 147 -18.94 -9.66 14.32
CA GLU A 147 -18.16 -10.24 15.41
C GLU A 147 -16.70 -10.40 14.99
N SER A 148 -16.44 -10.89 13.79
CA SER A 148 -15.08 -11.07 13.24
C SER A 148 -14.37 -9.72 13.08
N VAL A 149 -15.06 -8.66 12.62
CA VAL A 149 -14.51 -7.30 12.59
C VAL A 149 -14.13 -6.78 13.98
N LEU A 150 -14.96 -7.07 15.00
CA LEU A 150 -14.68 -6.67 16.38
C LEU A 150 -13.44 -7.41 16.93
N LYS A 151 -13.36 -8.73 16.72
CA LYS A 151 -12.20 -9.54 17.14
C LYS A 151 -10.92 -9.09 16.47
N ILE A 152 -10.93 -8.87 15.15
CA ILE A 152 -9.79 -8.31 14.41
C ILE A 152 -9.31 -7.00 15.05
N SER A 153 -10.25 -6.12 15.42
CA SER A 153 -9.90 -4.82 16.02
C SER A 153 -9.27 -4.96 17.41
N GLN A 154 -9.76 -5.90 18.23
CA GLN A 154 -9.20 -6.20 19.55
C GLN A 154 -7.79 -6.79 19.44
N ILE A 155 -7.59 -7.76 18.55
CA ILE A 155 -6.31 -8.41 18.29
C ILE A 155 -5.30 -7.39 17.75
N ALA A 156 -5.69 -6.58 16.78
CA ALA A 156 -4.85 -5.51 16.23
C ALA A 156 -4.41 -4.51 17.31
N ASN A 157 -5.30 -4.14 18.24
CA ASN A 157 -4.94 -3.28 19.38
C ASN A 157 -3.91 -3.92 20.30
N TYR A 158 -4.05 -5.22 20.58
CA TYR A 158 -3.08 -5.96 21.39
C TYR A 158 -1.68 -5.94 20.75
N TYR A 159 -1.56 -6.24 19.46
CA TYR A 159 -0.27 -6.22 18.76
C TYR A 159 0.37 -4.81 18.77
N ARG A 160 -0.43 -3.75 18.60
CA ARG A 160 0.08 -2.36 18.70
C ARG A 160 0.58 -1.99 20.10
N GLN A 161 -0.13 -2.41 21.16
CA GLN A 161 0.21 -2.05 22.54
C GLN A 161 1.43 -2.82 23.06
N LYS A 162 1.58 -4.08 22.66
CA LYS A 162 2.71 -4.93 23.05
C LYS A 162 4.06 -4.36 22.58
N GLU A 163 4.06 -3.65 21.46
CA GLU A 163 5.27 -3.01 20.92
C GLU A 163 5.62 -1.72 21.66
N ILE A 164 4.62 -0.92 22.05
CA ILE A 164 4.84 0.29 22.88
C ILE A 164 5.38 -0.09 24.27
N GLY A 165 4.96 -1.24 24.81
CA GLY A 165 5.43 -1.74 26.11
C GLY A 165 6.85 -2.32 26.13
N ASN A 166 7.47 -2.58 24.98
CA ASN A 166 8.83 -3.12 24.86
C ASN A 166 9.90 -2.04 24.63
N VAL A 167 9.53 -0.75 24.69
CA VAL A 167 10.44 0.40 24.52
C VAL A 167 10.83 1.02 25.88
N LEU A 168 10.61 0.32 27.00
CA LEU A 168 11.02 0.74 28.35
C LEU A 168 11.99 -0.23 29.00
#